data_AF-A0A8B6ESV5-F1
#
_entry.id   AF-A0A8B6ESV5-F1
#
_cell.length_a   1.000
_cell.length_b   1.000
_cell.length_c   1.000
_cell.angle_alpha   90.00
_cell.angle_beta   90.00
_cell.angle_gamma   90.00
#
_symmetry.space_group_name_H-M   'P 1'
#
loop_
_entity.id
_entity.type
_entity.pdbx_description
1 polymer ?
#
loop_
_entity_poly.entity_id
_entity_poly.type
_entity_poly.pdbx_seq_one_letter_code
_entity_poly.pdbx_strand_id
1 'polypeptide(L)'
;MKWIKENQRYFFNHIDTCLPQDDTFKEMRILELQNIQRDYQIQVKVPGLPAQIKELPDDERFPFDYQNPVTVETVLRSISNRIQFLQLMGSTKVLSEKGTQSLGDFEKQLIVDPPAIKFVEEFRQNLREIGKTIDERNKNRKFPYDELHPSAIPNAISI
;
A
#
# COMPACT_ATOMS: atom_id res chain seq x y z
N MET A 1 12.37 -12.52 -30.24
CA MET A 1 13.31 -11.38 -30.33
C MET A 1 12.47 -10.11 -30.39
N LYS A 2 12.37 -9.34 -29.30
CA LYS A 2 11.48 -8.15 -29.22
C LYS A 2 12.12 -6.86 -29.75
N TRP A 3 13.45 -6.79 -29.85
CA TRP A 3 14.21 -5.54 -30.06
C TRP A 3 14.92 -5.46 -31.42
N ILE A 4 14.80 -6.48 -32.26
CA ILE A 4 15.43 -6.55 -33.59
C ILE A 4 14.32 -6.58 -34.64
N LYS A 5 14.14 -5.47 -35.35
CA LYS A 5 13.21 -5.35 -36.48
C LYS A 5 13.74 -6.13 -37.68
N GLU A 6 12.85 -6.84 -38.37
CA GLU A 6 13.15 -7.55 -39.62
C GLU A 6 13.59 -6.56 -40.71
N ASN A 7 14.52 -6.96 -41.57
CA ASN A 7 15.07 -6.16 -42.68
C ASN A 7 15.80 -4.86 -42.30
N GLN A 8 16.16 -4.68 -41.02
CA GLN A 8 17.00 -3.55 -40.59
C GLN A 8 18.45 -4.02 -40.36
N ARG A 9 19.43 -3.25 -40.85
CA ARG A 9 20.85 -3.48 -40.55
C ARG A 9 21.18 -2.91 -39.18
N TYR A 10 21.83 -3.70 -38.34
CA TYR A 10 22.33 -3.30 -37.03
C TYR A 10 23.85 -3.35 -37.01
N PHE A 11 24.47 -2.34 -36.41
CA PHE A 11 25.89 -2.28 -36.15
C PHE A 11 26.06 -2.27 -34.63
N PHE A 12 26.78 -3.25 -34.09
CA PHE A 12 27.04 -3.34 -32.66
C PHE A 12 28.48 -2.92 -32.41
N ASN A 13 28.67 -1.86 -31.64
CA ASN A 13 29.98 -1.47 -31.18
C ASN A 13 30.41 -2.33 -29.97
N HIS A 14 31.70 -2.36 -29.67
CA HIS A 14 32.17 -3.03 -28.45
C HIS A 14 31.50 -2.39 -27.22
N ILE A 15 30.72 -3.18 -26.49
CA ILE A 15 29.94 -2.78 -25.29
C ILE A 15 28.74 -1.87 -25.60
N ASP A 16 28.56 -1.39 -26.84
CA ASP A 16 27.42 -0.60 -27.32
C ASP A 16 27.03 0.64 -26.47
N THR A 17 27.94 1.08 -25.60
CA THR A 17 27.79 2.28 -24.79
C THR A 17 28.65 3.39 -25.39
N CYS A 18 28.01 4.36 -26.02
CA CYS A 18 28.68 5.59 -26.43
C CYS A 18 27.79 6.80 -26.13
N LEU A 19 28.43 7.95 -25.92
CA LEU A 19 27.70 9.20 -25.78
C LEU A 19 27.15 9.62 -27.15
N PRO A 20 25.98 10.29 -27.22
CA PRO A 20 25.37 10.67 -28.50
C PRO A 20 26.30 11.48 -29.42
N GLN A 21 27.20 12.28 -28.86
CA GLN A 21 28.19 13.04 -29.61
C GLN A 21 29.30 12.17 -30.24
N ASP A 22 29.60 11.01 -29.64
CA ASP A 22 30.69 10.09 -30.02
C ASP A 22 30.16 8.85 -30.77
N ASP A 23 28.88 8.84 -31.10
CA ASP A 23 28.26 7.75 -31.87
C ASP A 23 28.79 7.75 -33.31
N THR A 24 29.39 6.63 -33.71
CA THR A 24 29.93 6.40 -35.05
C THR A 24 28.84 6.37 -36.12
N PHE A 25 27.60 6.03 -35.77
CA PHE A 25 26.48 5.81 -36.69
C PHE A 25 25.27 6.71 -36.37
N LYS A 26 25.52 8.02 -36.23
CA LYS A 26 24.52 9.03 -35.85
C LYS A 26 23.23 8.98 -36.66
N GLU A 27 23.31 8.73 -37.97
CA GLU A 27 22.13 8.68 -38.85
C GLU A 27 21.17 7.54 -38.46
N MET A 28 21.72 6.37 -38.12
CA MET A 28 20.93 5.23 -37.67
C MET A 28 20.27 5.52 -36.33
N ARG A 29 21.01 6.14 -35.40
CA ARG A 29 20.49 6.54 -34.09
C ARG A 29 19.38 7.58 -34.21
N ILE A 30 19.52 8.55 -35.11
CA ILE A 30 18.47 9.55 -35.37
C ILE A 30 17.23 8.87 -35.95
N LEU A 31 17.38 7.93 -36.88
CA LEU A 31 16.26 7.19 -37.44
C LEU A 31 15.53 6.37 -36.37
N GLU A 32 16.27 5.71 -35.48
CA GLU A 32 15.73 4.97 -34.34
C GLU A 32 14.93 5.90 -33.41
N LEU A 33 15.50 7.04 -33.03
CA LEU A 33 14.83 8.04 -32.20
C LEU A 33 13.56 8.59 -32.86
N GLN A 34 13.58 8.83 -34.16
CA GLN A 34 12.39 9.24 -34.90
C GLN A 34 11.31 8.16 -34.91
N ASN A 35 11.70 6.89 -35.05
CA ASN A 35 10.75 5.77 -34.97
C ASN A 35 10.13 5.69 -33.57
N ILE A 36 10.94 5.74 -32.51
CA ILE A 36 10.47 5.77 -31.12
C ILE A 36 9.55 6.98 -30.89
N GLN A 37 9.89 8.17 -31.37
CA GLN A 37 9.01 9.34 -31.23
C GLN A 37 7.67 9.18 -31.96
N ARG A 38 7.65 8.47 -33.10
CA ARG A 38 6.40 8.19 -33.81
C ARG A 38 5.53 7.19 -33.06
N ASP A 39 6.14 6.19 -32.41
CA ASP A 39 5.44 5.13 -31.70
C ASP A 39 4.93 5.63 -30.32
N TYR A 40 5.74 6.40 -29.58
CA TYR A 40 5.44 6.89 -28.23
C TYR A 40 4.81 8.28 -28.23
N GLN A 41 3.66 8.41 -28.88
CA GLN A 41 2.88 9.65 -28.89
C GLN A 41 1.99 9.76 -27.66
N ILE A 42 1.87 10.97 -27.13
CA ILE A 42 0.99 11.30 -26.01
C ILE A 42 -0.20 12.12 -26.52
N GLN A 43 -1.38 11.85 -25.97
CA GLN A 43 -2.62 12.56 -26.26
C GLN A 43 -3.44 12.77 -24.98
N VAL A 44 -3.99 13.97 -24.81
CA VAL A 44 -5.03 14.22 -23.81
C VAL A 44 -6.36 13.74 -24.40
N LYS A 45 -6.83 12.56 -23.97
CA LYS A 45 -8.07 11.95 -24.53
C LYS A 45 -9.33 12.72 -24.15
N VAL A 46 -9.33 13.38 -22.99
CA VAL A 46 -10.45 14.17 -22.47
C VAL A 46 -9.91 15.51 -21.94
N PRO A 47 -10.50 16.66 -22.33
CA PRO A 47 -10.08 17.96 -21.82
C PRO A 47 -10.09 18.02 -20.28
N GLY A 48 -8.99 18.46 -19.68
CA GLY A 48 -8.84 18.58 -18.22
C GLY A 48 -8.28 17.34 -17.52
N LEU A 49 -8.08 16.22 -18.22
CA LEU A 49 -7.36 15.07 -17.68
C LEU A 49 -5.86 15.11 -18.05
N PRO A 50 -5.00 14.39 -17.31
CA PRO A 50 -3.60 14.22 -17.67
C PRO A 50 -3.42 13.62 -19.07
N ALA A 51 -2.33 13.99 -19.73
CA ALA A 51 -1.97 13.44 -21.02
C ALA A 51 -1.64 11.94 -20.89
N GLN A 52 -2.18 11.12 -21.79
CA GLN A 52 -2.03 9.67 -21.77
C GLN A 52 -1.33 9.20 -23.04
N ILE A 53 -0.74 8.00 -23.02
CA ILE A 53 -0.24 7.40 -24.27
C ILE A 53 -1.40 7.27 -25.27
N LYS A 54 -1.13 7.65 -26.53
CA LYS A 54 -2.12 7.61 -27.60
C LYS A 54 -2.57 6.16 -27.83
N GLU A 55 -1.62 5.31 -28.18
CA GLU A 55 -1.78 3.87 -28.36
C GLU A 55 -0.58 3.14 -27.75
N LEU A 56 -0.83 2.05 -27.03
CA LEU A 56 0.23 1.23 -26.45
C LEU A 56 0.85 0.37 -27.56
N PRO A 57 2.17 0.46 -27.79
CA PRO A 57 2.85 -0.39 -28.75
C PRO A 57 2.61 -1.88 -28.47
N ASP A 58 2.42 -2.67 -29.53
CA ASP A 58 2.06 -4.09 -29.40
C ASP A 58 3.13 -4.92 -28.67
N ASP A 59 4.39 -4.50 -28.74
CA ASP A 59 5.54 -5.12 -28.06
C ASP A 59 5.62 -4.82 -26.56
N GLU A 60 5.00 -3.71 -26.11
CA GLU A 60 4.83 -3.34 -24.71
C GLU A 60 3.55 -3.91 -24.07
N ARG A 61 2.67 -4.53 -24.86
CA ARG A 61 1.51 -5.23 -24.30
C ARG A 61 1.98 -6.38 -23.42
N PHE A 62 1.46 -6.43 -22.19
CA PHE A 62 1.70 -7.55 -21.31
C PHE A 62 1.03 -8.81 -21.90
N PRO A 63 1.71 -9.97 -21.89
CA PRO A 63 1.21 -11.20 -22.51
C PRO A 63 -0.07 -11.75 -21.85
N PHE A 64 -0.46 -11.22 -20.69
CA PHE A 64 -1.74 -11.51 -20.05
C PHE A 64 -2.60 -10.25 -20.07
N ASP A 65 -3.38 -10.10 -21.13
CA ASP A 65 -4.46 -9.13 -21.17
C ASP A 65 -5.46 -9.43 -20.05
N TYR A 66 -5.68 -8.48 -19.15
CA TYR A 66 -6.80 -8.45 -18.19
C TYR A 66 -8.17 -8.27 -18.89
N GLN A 67 -8.27 -8.62 -20.18
CA GLN A 67 -9.49 -8.53 -20.98
C GLN A 67 -10.42 -9.74 -20.78
N ASN A 68 -10.03 -10.73 -19.97
CA ASN A 68 -10.97 -11.75 -19.54
C ASN A 68 -11.99 -11.10 -18.59
N PRO A 69 -13.29 -11.09 -18.92
CA PRO A 69 -14.30 -10.52 -18.03
C PRO A 69 -14.23 -11.24 -16.69
N VAL A 70 -14.01 -10.49 -15.62
CA VAL A 70 -14.00 -11.03 -14.26
C VAL A 70 -15.40 -11.57 -13.96
N THR A 71 -15.56 -12.89 -14.06
CA THR A 71 -16.81 -13.56 -13.74
C THR A 71 -16.95 -13.75 -12.22
N VAL A 72 -18.19 -13.85 -11.73
CA VAL A 72 -18.47 -14.16 -10.32
C VAL A 72 -17.75 -15.44 -9.87
N GLU A 73 -17.64 -16.44 -10.75
CA GLU A 73 -16.93 -17.69 -10.47
C GLU A 73 -15.42 -17.47 -10.26
N THR A 74 -14.81 -16.58 -11.03
CA THR A 74 -13.40 -16.21 -10.86
C THR A 74 -13.18 -15.53 -9.51
N VAL A 75 -14.11 -14.65 -9.10
CA VAL A 75 -14.08 -14.02 -7.77
C VAL A 75 -14.26 -15.05 -6.67
N LEU A 76 -15.26 -15.93 -6.78
CA LEU A 76 -15.52 -16.99 -5.79
C LEU A 76 -14.33 -17.95 -5.64
N ARG A 77 -13.61 -18.23 -6.73
CA ARG A 77 -12.38 -19.03 -6.69
C ARG A 77 -11.20 -18.28 -6.07
N SER A 78 -11.16 -16.96 -6.21
CA SER A 78 -10.12 -16.11 -5.59
C SER A 78 -10.32 -15.91 -4.09
N ILE A 79 -11.56 -16.01 -3.60
CA ILE A 79 -11.86 -15.96 -2.18
C ILE A 79 -11.32 -17.23 -1.51
N SER A 80 -10.74 -17.07 -0.32
CA SER A 80 -10.21 -18.18 0.49
C SER A 80 -11.25 -19.28 0.69
N ASN A 81 -10.82 -20.54 0.67
CA ASN A 81 -11.73 -21.64 0.96
C ASN A 81 -12.26 -21.57 2.41
N ARG A 82 -13.37 -22.27 2.70
CA ARG A 82 -14.04 -22.19 4.01
C ARG A 82 -13.12 -22.51 5.19
N ILE A 83 -12.16 -23.42 5.03
CA ILE A 83 -11.24 -23.81 6.11
C ILE A 83 -10.26 -22.67 6.39
N GLN A 84 -9.65 -22.09 5.35
CA GLN A 84 -8.75 -20.93 5.49
C GLN A 84 -9.48 -19.73 6.08
N PHE A 85 -10.73 -19.49 5.69
CA PHE A 85 -11.55 -18.43 6.27
C PHE A 85 -11.82 -18.67 7.76
N LEU A 86 -12.16 -19.89 8.17
CA LEU A 86 -12.37 -20.23 9.57
C LEU A 86 -11.07 -20.12 10.39
N GLN A 87 -9.93 -20.51 9.82
CA GLN A 87 -8.63 -20.33 10.45
C GLN A 87 -8.29 -18.85 10.62
N LEU A 88 -8.47 -18.04 9.57
CA LEU A 88 -8.30 -16.59 9.63
C LEU A 88 -9.17 -15.98 10.72
N MET A 89 -10.47 -16.31 10.74
CA MET A 89 -11.42 -15.85 11.76
C MET A 89 -10.96 -16.23 13.17
N GLY A 90 -10.53 -17.48 13.36
CA GLY A 90 -10.02 -17.98 14.64
C GLY A 90 -8.77 -17.22 15.09
N SER A 91 -7.78 -17.08 14.20
CA SER A 91 -6.56 -16.31 14.47
C SER A 91 -6.87 -14.84 14.76
N THR A 92 -7.70 -14.17 13.95
CA THR A 92 -8.07 -12.77 14.19
C THR A 92 -8.78 -12.59 15.52
N LYS A 93 -9.61 -13.55 15.94
CA LYS A 93 -10.28 -13.49 17.23
C LYS A 93 -9.28 -13.56 18.37
N VAL A 94 -8.38 -14.55 18.34
CA VAL A 94 -7.34 -14.74 19.36
C VAL A 94 -6.43 -13.50 19.44
N LEU A 95 -5.99 -12.97 18.31
CA LEU A 95 -5.14 -11.78 18.25
C LEU A 95 -5.84 -10.48 18.67
N SER A 96 -7.17 -10.46 18.71
CA SER A 96 -7.95 -9.30 19.16
C SER A 96 -8.28 -9.35 20.65
N GLU A 97 -7.96 -10.44 21.35
CA GLU A 97 -8.16 -10.55 22.79
C GLU A 97 -7.11 -9.70 23.53
N LYS A 98 -7.54 -9.05 24.63
CA LYS A 98 -6.66 -8.21 25.44
C LYS A 98 -5.84 -9.09 26.37
N GLY A 99 -4.51 -9.08 26.22
CA GLY A 99 -3.63 -9.88 27.08
C GLY A 99 -3.27 -9.26 28.44
N THR A 100 -3.53 -7.97 28.67
CA THR A 100 -3.22 -7.29 29.96
C THR A 100 -4.32 -6.32 30.40
N GLN A 101 -4.20 -5.81 31.64
CA GLN A 101 -5.10 -4.80 32.20
C GLN A 101 -5.08 -3.49 31.39
N SER A 102 -6.13 -2.68 31.59
CA SER A 102 -6.30 -1.38 30.92
C SER A 102 -5.21 -0.38 31.29
N LEU A 103 -4.98 0.58 30.40
CA LEU A 103 -3.94 1.58 30.54
C LEU A 103 -4.01 2.32 31.89
N GLY A 104 -2.91 2.30 32.63
CA GLY A 104 -2.79 2.94 33.96
C GLY A 104 -3.18 2.06 35.14
N ASP A 105 -3.67 0.83 34.91
CA ASP A 105 -3.91 -0.17 35.95
C ASP A 105 -2.72 -1.13 36.10
N PHE A 106 -1.76 -0.76 36.94
CA PHE A 106 -0.52 -1.52 37.11
C PHE A 106 -0.69 -2.63 38.15
N GLU A 107 -0.58 -3.89 37.73
CA GLU A 107 -0.62 -5.06 38.63
C GLU A 107 0.46 -5.04 39.71
N LYS A 108 1.64 -4.52 39.38
CA LYS A 108 2.76 -4.37 40.31
C LYS A 108 2.98 -2.90 40.61
N GLN A 109 2.72 -2.49 41.85
CA GLN A 109 3.09 -1.17 42.35
C GLN A 109 4.60 -1.11 42.64
N LEU A 110 5.39 -0.99 41.57
CA LEU A 110 6.84 -0.80 41.67
C LEU A 110 7.22 0.64 42.05
N ILE A 111 6.27 1.56 41.94
CA ILE A 111 6.45 2.99 42.24
C ILE A 111 6.11 3.21 43.71
N VAL A 112 7.14 3.32 44.54
CA VAL A 112 7.03 3.58 45.99
C VAL A 112 7.33 5.02 46.38
N ASP A 113 7.94 5.79 45.47
CA ASP A 113 8.37 7.16 45.74
C ASP A 113 7.17 8.12 45.78
N PRO A 114 6.94 8.87 46.89
CA PRO A 114 5.79 9.77 47.04
C PRO A 114 5.54 10.78 45.90
N PRO A 115 6.55 11.48 45.32
CA PRO A 115 6.31 12.35 44.16
C PRO A 115 5.89 11.56 42.92
N ALA A 116 6.43 10.36 42.70
CA ALA A 116 6.08 9.53 41.54
C ALA A 116 4.64 9.00 41.60
N ILE A 117 4.11 8.72 42.80
CA ILE A 117 2.72 8.32 43.00
C ILE A 117 1.75 9.43 42.54
N LYS A 118 2.05 10.70 42.84
CA LYS A 118 1.22 11.83 42.41
C LYS A 118 1.11 11.92 40.89
N PHE A 119 2.22 11.70 40.17
CA PHE A 119 2.21 11.69 38.71
C PHE A 119 1.38 10.54 38.13
N VAL A 120 1.37 9.37 38.79
CA VAL A 120 0.53 8.23 38.37
C VAL A 120 -0.96 8.54 38.59
N GLU A 121 -1.30 9.20 39.70
CA GLU A 121 -2.68 9.64 39.97
C GLU A 121 -3.14 10.69 38.96
N GLU A 122 -2.30 11.66 38.65
CA GLU A 122 -2.55 12.67 37.60
C GLU A 122 -2.75 12.00 36.24
N PHE A 123 -1.89 11.06 35.87
CA PHE A 123 -2.01 10.28 34.64
C PHE A 123 -3.36 9.55 34.57
N ARG A 124 -3.76 8.85 35.64
CA ARG A 124 -5.07 8.17 35.73
C ARG A 124 -6.23 9.14 35.62
N GLN A 125 -6.09 10.35 36.17
CA GLN A 125 -7.12 11.38 36.06
C GLN A 125 -7.28 11.87 34.62
N ASN A 126 -6.17 12.15 33.94
CA ASN A 126 -6.17 12.57 32.53
C ASN A 126 -6.79 11.49 31.63
N LEU A 127 -6.50 10.21 31.87
CA LEU A 127 -7.14 9.11 31.14
C LEU A 127 -8.67 9.09 31.34
N ARG A 128 -9.17 9.35 32.54
CA ARG A 128 -10.63 9.43 32.79
C ARG A 128 -11.29 10.56 32.02
N GLU A 129 -10.62 11.70 31.91
CA GLU A 129 -11.12 12.87 31.16
C GLU A 129 -11.13 12.62 29.65
N ILE A 130 -10.08 11.99 29.13
CA ILE A 130 -10.00 11.56 27.72
C ILE A 130 -11.11 10.55 27.41
N GLY A 131 -11.34 9.56 28.29
CA GLY A 131 -12.41 8.57 28.14
C GLY A 131 -13.78 9.24 27.98
N LYS A 132 -14.14 10.15 28.90
CA LYS A 132 -15.39 10.93 28.81
C LYS A 132 -15.52 11.70 27.50
N THR A 133 -14.43 12.32 27.05
CA THR A 133 -14.41 13.06 25.78
C THR A 133 -14.67 12.13 24.58
N ILE A 134 -14.12 10.92 24.61
CA ILE A 134 -14.36 9.89 23.59
C ILE A 134 -15.81 9.42 23.62
N ASP A 135 -16.36 9.16 24.81
CA ASP A 135 -17.76 8.74 25.00
C ASP A 135 -18.74 9.77 24.43
N GLU A 136 -18.53 11.05 24.74
CA GLU A 136 -19.34 12.15 24.22
C GLU A 136 -19.24 12.25 22.69
N ARG A 137 -18.02 12.11 22.16
CA ARG A 137 -17.79 12.13 20.71
C ARG A 137 -18.44 10.94 20.00
N ASN A 138 -18.41 9.76 20.60
CA ASN A 138 -18.98 8.54 20.02
C ASN A 138 -20.50 8.58 19.95
N LYS A 139 -21.19 9.32 20.85
CA LYS A 139 -22.65 9.55 20.76
C LYS A 139 -23.10 10.20 19.44
N ASN A 140 -22.25 11.04 18.85
CA ASN A 140 -22.55 11.77 17.62
C ASN A 140 -22.08 11.06 16.34
N ARG A 141 -21.48 9.87 16.47
CA ARG A 141 -20.95 9.11 15.33
C ARG A 141 -21.91 8.01 14.93
N LYS A 142 -22.02 7.79 13.61
CA LYS A 142 -22.75 6.63 13.06
C LYS A 142 -22.11 5.30 13.48
N PHE A 143 -20.79 5.29 13.61
CA PHE A 143 -20.00 4.16 14.07
C PHE A 143 -19.09 4.62 15.22
N PRO A 144 -19.35 4.20 16.47
CA PRO A 144 -18.46 4.46 17.61
C PRO A 144 -17.05 3.94 17.36
N TYR A 145 -16.05 4.62 17.92
CA TYR A 145 -14.66 4.20 17.82
C TYR A 145 -14.06 4.06 19.22
N ASP A 146 -13.99 2.81 19.70
CA ASP A 146 -13.61 2.48 21.07
C ASP A 146 -12.17 1.95 21.18
N GLU A 147 -11.49 1.70 20.05
CA GLU A 147 -10.13 1.09 20.02
C GLU A 147 -9.07 1.89 20.77
N LEU A 148 -9.22 3.23 20.82
CA LEU A 148 -8.33 4.13 21.57
C LEU A 148 -8.94 4.62 22.89
N HIS A 149 -10.05 4.02 23.34
CA HIS A 149 -10.58 4.31 24.67
C HIS A 149 -9.59 3.80 25.73
N PRO A 150 -9.30 4.52 26.82
CA PRO A 150 -8.34 4.09 27.83
C PRO A 150 -8.61 2.70 28.45
N SER A 151 -9.89 2.26 28.48
CA SER A 151 -10.27 0.89 28.89
C SER A 151 -10.08 -0.17 27.80
N ALA A 152 -9.87 0.24 26.55
CA ALA A 152 -9.58 -0.63 25.42
C ALA A 152 -8.08 -0.90 25.27
N ILE A 153 -7.23 0.05 25.65
CA ILE A 153 -5.78 -0.03 25.47
C ILE A 153 -5.14 -0.87 26.60
N PRO A 154 -4.41 -1.95 26.27
CA PRO A 154 -3.64 -2.72 27.26
C PRO A 154 -2.37 -1.98 27.71
N ASN A 155 -1.91 -2.23 28.94
CA ASN A 155 -0.66 -1.64 29.46
C ASN A 155 0.60 -2.14 28.74
N ALA A 156 0.56 -3.36 28.21
CA ALA A 156 1.68 -3.96 27.51
C ALA A 156 1.18 -4.86 26.37
N ILE A 157 2.05 -5.07 25.39
CA ILE A 157 1.83 -6.02 24.31
C ILE A 157 2.00 -7.43 24.89
N SER A 158 0.88 -8.12 25.08
CA SER A 158 0.83 -9.55 25.39
C SER A 158 -0.22 -10.13 24.45
N ILE A 159 0.22 -10.81 23.40
CA ILE A 159 -0.60 -11.41 22.35
C ILE A 159 -0.29 -12.90 22.32
#